data_AF-A0A0G0DX36-F1
#
_entry.id   AF-A0A0G0DX36-F1
#
_cell.length_a   1.000
_cell.length_b   1.000
_cell.length_c   1.000
_cell.angle_alpha   90.00
_cell.angle_beta   90.00
_cell.angle_gamma   90.00
#
_symmetry.space_group_name_H-M   'P 1'
#
loop_
_entity.id
_entity.type
_entity.pdbx_description
1 polymer ?
#
loop_
_entity_poly.entity_id
_entity_poly.type
_entity_poly.pdbx_seq_one_letter_code
_entity_poly.pdbx_strand_id
1 'polypeptide(L)'
;MAVLSGANIDSKFLFGEKALTFENKIDELEKKLPRLNKFILPGGTEISSWFHILRVICRRAERNVVRFNNNVIIVKYLNRLSDLLFVMARNYGKNKEIVL
;
A
#
# COMPACT_ATOMS: atom_id res chain seq x y z
N MET A 1 14.96 4.01 -2.05
CA MET A 1 16.27 3.59 -1.51
C MET A 1 17.27 4.73 -1.52
N ALA A 2 17.51 5.40 -2.65
CA ALA A 2 18.45 6.53 -2.74
C ALA A 2 18.29 7.60 -1.63
N VAL A 3 17.06 8.00 -1.33
CA VAL A 3 16.79 8.99 -0.26
C VAL A 3 17.16 8.48 1.15
N LEU A 4 16.98 7.18 1.42
CA LEU A 4 17.35 6.59 2.71
C LEU A 4 18.86 6.39 2.86
N SER A 5 19.59 6.28 1.75
CA SER A 5 21.06 6.18 1.72
C SER A 5 21.77 7.53 1.64
N GLY A 6 21.05 8.63 1.88
CA GLY A 6 21.64 9.99 1.95
C GLY A 6 21.74 10.73 0.61
N ALA A 7 21.07 10.27 -0.45
CA ALA A 7 21.02 11.03 -1.70
C ALA A 7 20.17 12.29 -1.54
N ASN A 8 20.72 13.44 -1.95
CA ASN A 8 20.04 14.72 -1.91
C ASN A 8 19.12 14.86 -3.14
N ILE A 9 17.94 14.24 -3.04
CA ILE A 9 16.88 14.24 -4.06
C ILE A 9 15.71 15.01 -3.49
N ASP A 10 14.97 15.74 -4.34
CA ASP A 10 13.69 16.38 -4.00
C ASP A 10 12.59 15.33 -3.69
N SER A 11 12.76 14.70 -2.53
CA SER A 11 11.92 13.63 -2.03
C SER A 11 10.47 14.08 -1.82
N LYS A 12 10.26 15.35 -1.44
CA LYS A 12 8.94 15.92 -1.22
C LYS A 12 8.09 15.91 -2.49
N PHE A 13 8.68 16.27 -3.62
CA PHE A 13 8.00 16.31 -4.90
C PHE A 13 7.73 14.89 -5.42
N LEU A 14 8.76 14.05 -5.47
CA LEU A 14 8.68 12.70 -6.02
C LEU A 14 7.69 11.81 -5.25
N PHE A 15 7.77 11.81 -3.92
CA PHE A 15 6.88 10.99 -3.10
C PHE A 15 5.48 11.59 -2.99
N GLY A 16 5.35 12.91 -3.05
CA GLY A 16 4.07 13.61 -3.08
C GLY A 16 3.24 13.25 -4.31
N GLU A 17 3.81 13.40 -5.51
CA GLU A 17 3.12 13.04 -6.75
C GLU A 17 2.78 11.55 -6.81
N LYS A 18 3.70 10.67 -6.40
CA LYS A 18 3.42 9.23 -6.40
C LYS A 18 2.33 8.84 -5.41
N ALA A 19 2.30 9.46 -4.22
CA ALA A 19 1.23 9.22 -3.25
C ALA A 19 -0.13 9.62 -3.82
N LEU A 20 -0.21 10.75 -4.52
CA LEU A 20 -1.43 11.19 -5.20
C LEU A 20 -1.86 10.21 -6.31
N THR A 21 -0.91 9.71 -7.11
CA THR A 21 -1.20 8.67 -8.11
C THR A 21 -1.74 7.39 -7.48
N PHE A 22 -1.25 7.00 -6.28
CA PHE A 22 -1.77 5.86 -5.55
C PHE A 22 -3.19 6.10 -5.03
N GLU A 23 -3.47 7.29 -4.48
CA GLU A 23 -4.82 7.68 -4.05
C GLU A 23 -5.83 7.62 -5.21
N ASN A 24 -5.49 8.22 -6.36
CA ASN A 24 -6.34 8.16 -7.55
C ASN A 24 -6.63 6.72 -7.99
N LYS A 25 -5.64 5.82 -7.87
CA LYS A 25 -5.80 4.42 -8.24
C LYS A 25 -6.62 3.63 -7.22
N ILE A 26 -6.47 3.93 -5.93
CA ILE A 26 -7.32 3.41 -4.86
C ILE A 26 -8.77 3.76 -5.15
N ASP A 27 -9.06 5.04 -5.38
CA ASP A 27 -10.42 5.53 -5.65
C ASP A 27 -11.04 4.87 -6.89
N GLU A 28 -10.26 4.68 -7.96
CA GLU A 28 -10.73 4.01 -9.17
C GLU A 28 -11.11 2.54 -8.92
N LEU A 29 -10.31 1.83 -8.13
CA LEU A 29 -10.53 0.42 -7.83
C LEU A 29 -11.65 0.24 -6.80
N GLU A 30 -11.72 1.08 -5.77
CA GLU A 30 -12.77 1.01 -4.75
C GLU A 30 -14.16 1.21 -5.35
N LYS A 31 -14.31 2.11 -6.33
CA LYS A 31 -15.58 2.30 -7.06
C LYS A 31 -16.07 1.02 -7.76
N LYS A 32 -15.16 0.11 -8.12
CA LYS A 32 -15.47 -1.16 -8.80
C LYS A 32 -15.68 -2.31 -7.82
N LEU A 33 -15.38 -2.12 -6.54
CA LEU A 33 -15.42 -3.17 -5.51
C LEU A 33 -16.69 -3.05 -4.66
N PRO A 34 -17.23 -4.19 -4.18
CA PRO A 34 -18.30 -4.14 -3.21
C PRO A 34 -17.82 -3.45 -1.92
N ARG A 35 -18.74 -2.77 -1.23
CA ARG A 35 -18.44 -2.11 0.05
C ARG A 35 -17.88 -3.12 1.04
N LEU A 36 -16.85 -2.71 1.77
CA LEU A 36 -16.16 -3.54 2.76
C LEU A 36 -16.97 -3.53 4.07
N ASN A 37 -17.77 -4.57 4.28
CA ASN A 37 -18.59 -4.72 5.48
C ASN A 37 -18.07 -5.82 6.42
N LYS A 38 -16.98 -6.48 6.05
CA LYS A 38 -16.39 -7.63 6.73
C LYS A 38 -14.88 -7.50 6.77
N PHE A 39 -14.24 -8.18 7.72
CA PHE A 39 -12.78 -8.23 7.75
C PHE A 39 -12.27 -9.20 6.69
N ILE A 40 -11.34 -8.73 5.85
CA ILE A 40 -10.69 -9.59 4.86
C ILE A 40 -9.52 -10.30 5.50
N LEU A 41 -9.54 -11.62 5.41
CA LEU A 41 -8.41 -12.47 5.71
C LEU A 41 -7.46 -12.53 4.51
N PRO A 42 -6.14 -12.49 4.74
CA PRO A 42 -5.18 -12.55 3.66
C PRO A 42 -5.29 -13.90 2.93
N GLY A 43 -5.72 -13.89 1.68
CA GLY A 43 -5.87 -15.11 0.88
C GLY A 43 -6.86 -14.97 -0.27
N GLY A 44 -7.39 -16.12 -0.72
CA GLY A 44 -8.44 -16.21 -1.73
C GLY A 44 -7.94 -16.64 -3.11
N THR A 45 -7.13 -15.81 -3.75
CA THR A 45 -6.40 -16.17 -4.99
C THR A 45 -4.90 -16.06 -4.76
N GLU A 46 -4.09 -16.77 -5.55
CA GLU A 46 -2.62 -16.67 -5.47
C GLU A 46 -2.15 -15.22 -5.62
N ILE A 47 -2.70 -14.51 -6.60
CA ILE A 47 -2.39 -13.10 -6.85
C ILE A 47 -2.79 -12.22 -5.65
N SER A 48 -3.98 -12.42 -5.09
CA SER A 48 -4.42 -11.68 -3.89
C SER A 48 -3.51 -11.93 -2.69
N SER A 49 -3.11 -13.19 -2.48
CA SER A 49 -2.15 -13.57 -1.42
C SER A 49 -0.81 -12.86 -1.60
N TRP A 50 -0.28 -12.79 -2.82
CA TRP A 50 0.95 -12.04 -3.12
C TRP A 50 0.82 -10.56 -2.77
N PHE A 51 -0.30 -9.91 -3.12
CA PHE A 51 -0.54 -8.52 -2.75
C PHE A 51 -0.63 -8.33 -1.22
N HIS A 52 -1.24 -9.27 -0.50
CA HIS A 52 -1.23 -9.25 0.96
C HIS A 52 0.18 -9.41 1.55
N ILE A 53 1.03 -10.27 0.98
CA ILE A 53 2.43 -10.42 1.39
C ILE A 53 3.20 -9.11 1.16
N LEU A 54 3.08 -8.51 -0.03
CA LEU A 54 3.70 -7.23 -0.36
C LEU A 54 3.27 -6.14 0.62
N ARG A 55 1.99 -6.11 0.99
CA ARG A 55 1.44 -5.17 1.98
C ARG A 55 2.13 -5.33 3.35
N VAL A 56 2.36 -6.55 3.81
CA VAL A 56 3.07 -6.82 5.07
C VAL A 56 4.51 -6.34 5.01
N ILE A 57 5.20 -6.58 3.89
CA ILE A 57 6.58 -6.10 3.68
C ILE A 57 6.63 -4.58 3.69
N CYS A 58 5.70 -3.91 3.02
CA CYS A 58 5.59 -2.44 2.98
C CYS A 58 5.35 -1.86 4.38
N ARG A 59 4.41 -2.41 5.14
CA ARG A 59 4.16 -2.04 6.55
C ARG A 59 5.38 -2.27 7.44
N ARG A 60 6.17 -3.32 7.20
CA ARG A 60 7.43 -3.57 7.92
C ARG A 60 8.47 -2.50 7.60
N ALA A 61 8.62 -2.13 6.32
CA ALA A 61 9.51 -1.06 5.90
C ALA A 61 9.12 0.28 6.54
N GLU A 62 7.83 0.60 6.58
CA GLU A 62 7.32 1.81 7.23
C GLU A 62 7.69 1.86 8.71
N ARG A 63 7.43 0.78 9.47
CA ARG A 63 7.82 0.72 10.89
C ARG A 63 9.32 0.92 11.10
N ASN A 64 10.15 0.39 10.19
CA ASN A 64 11.59 0.63 10.25
C ASN A 64 11.93 2.10 9.97
N VAL A 65 11.29 2.73 8.98
CA VAL A 65 11.50 4.15 8.69
C VAL A 65 11.09 5.02 9.88
N VAL A 66 9.93 4.76 10.48
CA VAL A 66 9.47 5.44 11.70
C VAL A 66 10.49 5.29 12.82
N ARG A 67 11.02 4.08 13.03
CA ARG A 67 11.98 3.79 14.10
C ARG A 67 13.33 4.50 13.94
N PHE A 68 13.87 4.57 12.73
CA PHE A 68 15.27 4.99 12.53
C PHE A 68 15.45 6.40 11.96
N ASN A 69 14.50 6.91 11.18
CA ASN A 69 14.65 8.18 10.47
C ASN A 69 13.44 9.11 10.69
N ASN A 70 12.27 8.54 11.01
CA ASN A 70 10.99 9.22 11.18
C ASN A 70 10.67 10.22 10.04
N ASN A 71 11.15 9.93 8.83
CA ASN A 71 10.94 10.79 7.67
C ASN A 71 9.48 10.72 7.23
N VAL A 72 8.71 11.74 7.61
CA VAL A 72 7.26 11.83 7.41
C VAL A 72 6.85 11.67 5.94
N ILE A 73 7.67 12.13 4.99
CA ILE A 73 7.37 12.01 3.56
C ILE A 73 7.40 10.54 3.12
N ILE A 74 8.44 9.81 3.52
CA ILE A 74 8.59 8.38 3.19
C ILE A 74 7.54 7.56 3.91
N VAL A 75 7.21 7.91 5.17
CA VAL A 75 6.14 7.25 5.93
C VAL A 75 4.80 7.41 5.23
N LYS A 76 4.43 8.63 4.79
CA LYS A 76 3.19 8.88 4.03
C LYS A 76 3.15 8.09 2.72
N TYR A 77 4.27 8.03 2.00
CA TYR A 77 4.37 7.25 0.76
C TYR A 77 4.13 5.75 1.00
N LEU A 78 4.81 5.16 1.99
CA LEU A 78 4.63 3.75 2.35
C LEU A 78 3.22 3.49 2.88
N ASN A 79 2.64 4.47 3.58
CA ASN A 79 1.25 4.47 4.02
C ASN A 79 0.28 4.32 2.85
N ARG A 80 0.42 5.12 1.79
CA ARG A 80 -0.44 5.01 0.61
C ARG A 80 -0.17 3.78 -0.24
N LEU A 81 1.09 3.39 -0.38
CA LEU A 81 1.47 2.20 -1.16
C LEU A 81 0.81 0.92 -0.62
N SER A 82 0.80 0.73 0.69
CA SER A 82 0.15 -0.44 1.29
C SER A 82 -1.37 -0.46 1.11
N ASP A 83 -2.00 0.72 1.07
CA ASP A 83 -3.45 0.85 0.94
C ASP A 83 -3.82 0.45 -0.49
N LEU A 84 -3.03 0.91 -1.47
CA LEU A 84 -3.11 0.44 -2.84
C LEU A 84 -2.92 -1.08 -2.95
N LEU A 85 -1.91 -1.65 -2.29
CA LEU A 85 -1.69 -3.10 -2.29
C LEU A 85 -2.87 -3.86 -1.67
N PHE A 86 -3.52 -3.30 -0.64
CA PHE A 86 -4.74 -3.89 -0.06
C PHE A 86 -5.90 -3.87 -1.06
N VAL A 87 -6.15 -2.74 -1.72
CA VAL A 87 -7.23 -2.61 -2.71
C VAL A 87 -6.96 -3.47 -3.94
N MET A 88 -5.70 -3.61 -4.36
CA MET A 88 -5.30 -4.57 -5.40
C MET A 88 -5.60 -6.01 -4.96
N ALA A 89 -5.22 -6.40 -3.74
CA ALA A 89 -5.53 -7.73 -3.21
C ALA A 89 -7.05 -8.03 -3.28
N ARG A 90 -7.89 -7.05 -2.97
CA ARG A 90 -9.35 -7.15 -3.11
C ARG A 90 -9.79 -7.28 -4.57
N ASN A 91 -9.27 -6.43 -5.45
CA ASN A 91 -9.64 -6.46 -6.86
C ASN A 91 -9.32 -7.80 -7.53
N TYR A 92 -8.16 -8.39 -7.23
CA TYR A 92 -7.77 -9.71 -7.72
C TYR A 92 -8.34 -10.88 -6.91
N GLY A 93 -8.91 -10.59 -5.73
CA GLY A 93 -9.58 -11.54 -4.85
C GLY A 93 -11.10 -11.58 -4.98
N LYS A 94 -11.72 -10.62 -5.71
CA LYS A 94 -13.16 -10.26 -5.69
C LYS A 94 -14.19 -11.40 -5.64
N ASN A 95 -13.90 -12.58 -6.20
CA ASN A 95 -14.80 -13.75 -6.23
C ASN A 95 -14.40 -14.90 -5.29
N LYS A 96 -13.27 -14.78 -4.60
CA LYS A 96 -12.71 -15.77 -3.67
C LYS A 96 -12.18 -15.12 -2.39
N GLU A 97 -12.65 -13.92 -2.04
CA GLU A 97 -12.23 -13.24 -0.82
C GLU A 97 -12.62 -14.09 0.39
N ILE A 98 -11.66 -14.30 1.30
CA ILE A 98 -11.92 -14.96 2.57
C ILE A 98 -12.30 -13.86 3.56
N VAL A 99 -13.52 -13.90 4.07
CA VAL A 99 -14.08 -12.87 4.95
C VAL A 99 -14.55 -13.46 6.27
N LEU A 100 -14.31 -12.76 7.38
CA LEU A 100 -14.89 -13.03 8.70
C LEU A 100 -16.26 -12.36 8.84
#